data_AF-E3MSA9-F1
#
_entry.id   AF-E3MSA9-F1
#
_cell.length_a   1.000
_cell.length_b   1.000
_cell.length_c   1.000
_cell.angle_alpha   90.00
_cell.angle_beta   90.00
_cell.angle_gamma   90.00
#
_symmetry.space_group_name_H-M   'P 1'
#
loop_
_entity.id
_entity.type
_entity.pdbx_description
1 polymer ?
#
loop_
_entity_poly.entity_id
_entity_poly.type
_entity_poly.pdbx_seq_one_letter_code
_entity_poly.pdbx_strand_id
1 'polypeptide(L)'
;MKIKGPSFDVMLEECFDASTLEDYEILREEYHILANSYWIMLGSLTCKSKCCVISNHPFIFQACANPGCPTGGIWSEWTTTDRCPTTCGSCSKAFHTRRCLTAEIECPCIGNDTRYYPCNTLSCVYPAQRTCCIPYVPMIINGSMTCGPLPKDPVVTSCCPAGGLWSNWGGYVRNSENTAFERTRRCLSEEAGCNCTTGNSVNTNKLCPCASFVDTYDTYFKNGTDILYTTSYNRELNLTTCIFWSLLYKTSDACSNWEPYTSTNVIRYWKKDAINYTEYRMADCNDPANQYFRAYCDFKTGYYRFYNTDDEVLGWKQVRILPPG
;
A
#
# COMPACT_ATOMS: atom_id res chain seq x y z
N MET A 1 8.98 -62.21 7.74
CA MET A 1 9.59 -61.12 8.53
C MET A 1 9.79 -59.94 7.60
N LYS A 2 8.86 -58.98 7.59
CA LYS A 2 8.98 -57.70 6.87
C LYS A 2 8.55 -56.63 7.87
N ILE A 3 9.50 -55.77 8.23
CA ILE A 3 9.37 -54.76 9.28
C ILE A 3 8.52 -53.61 8.72
N LYS A 4 7.46 -53.23 9.45
CA LYS A 4 6.59 -52.08 9.18
C LYS A 4 7.39 -50.78 9.37
N GLY A 5 7.34 -49.88 8.38
CA GLY A 5 7.73 -48.47 8.57
C GLY A 5 6.59 -47.66 9.20
N PRO A 6 6.88 -46.60 9.97
CA PRO A 6 5.88 -45.90 10.77
C PRO A 6 5.01 -44.98 9.92
N SER A 7 3.72 -44.96 10.28
CA SER A 7 2.72 -43.95 9.92
C SER A 7 2.95 -42.74 10.84
N PHE A 8 3.11 -41.55 10.27
CA PHE A 8 3.15 -40.31 11.05
C PHE A 8 2.05 -39.36 10.56
N ASP A 9 0.90 -39.46 11.23
CA ASP A 9 -0.15 -38.46 11.28
C ASP A 9 -0.40 -38.19 12.78
N VAL A 10 0.28 -37.20 13.35
CA VAL A 10 -0.10 -36.52 14.60
C VAL A 10 0.46 -35.10 14.52
N MET A 11 -0.44 -34.12 14.55
CA MET A 11 -0.12 -32.76 14.95
C MET A 11 0.45 -32.77 16.36
N LEU A 12 1.71 -32.39 16.50
CA LEU A 12 2.23 -31.87 17.76
C LEU A 12 2.61 -30.41 17.52
N GLU A 13 1.75 -29.50 17.98
CA GLU A 13 2.21 -28.20 18.43
C GLU A 13 3.17 -28.46 19.61
N GLU A 14 4.45 -28.59 19.31
CA GLU A 14 5.50 -28.48 20.33
C GLU A 14 6.34 -27.26 19.99
N CYS A 15 6.10 -26.16 20.71
CA CYS A 15 7.05 -25.06 20.79
C CYS A 15 8.30 -25.56 21.53
N PHE A 16 9.35 -25.94 20.80
CA PHE A 16 10.65 -26.19 21.41
C PHE A 16 11.34 -24.85 21.73
N ASP A 17 11.62 -24.64 23.01
CA ASP A 17 12.34 -23.45 23.50
C ASP A 17 13.85 -23.67 23.27
N ALA A 18 14.33 -23.33 22.08
CA ALA A 18 15.76 -23.44 21.74
C ALA A 18 16.55 -22.31 22.41
N SER A 19 17.05 -22.57 23.62
CA SER A 19 17.81 -21.58 24.41
C SER A 19 19.33 -21.62 24.20
N THR A 20 19.88 -22.53 23.38
CA THR A 20 21.34 -22.70 23.25
C THR A 20 21.81 -23.04 21.83
N LEU A 21 23.01 -22.56 21.46
CA LEU A 21 23.60 -22.60 20.12
C LEU A 21 23.92 -24.02 19.60
N GLU A 22 24.04 -25.01 20.49
CA GLU A 22 24.36 -26.41 20.16
C GLU A 22 23.20 -27.16 19.47
N ASP A 23 21.94 -26.79 19.72
CA ASP A 23 20.78 -27.43 19.08
C ASP A 23 20.63 -27.05 17.60
N TYR A 24 21.28 -25.95 17.18
CA TYR A 24 21.25 -25.46 15.79
C TYR A 24 22.10 -26.33 14.85
N GLU A 25 23.19 -26.95 15.36
CA GLU A 25 24.05 -27.82 14.56
C GLU A 25 23.45 -29.22 14.40
N ILE A 26 22.71 -29.72 15.40
CA ILE A 26 22.01 -31.02 15.34
C ILE A 26 20.92 -31.01 14.26
N LEU A 27 20.15 -29.92 14.15
CA LEU A 27 19.15 -29.74 13.07
C LEU A 27 19.79 -29.66 11.68
N ARG A 28 21.05 -29.23 11.58
CA ARG A 28 21.78 -29.10 10.31
C ARG A 28 22.26 -30.45 9.79
N GLU A 29 22.70 -31.34 10.67
CA GLU A 29 23.22 -32.67 10.27
C GLU A 29 22.10 -33.63 9.84
N GLU A 30 20.93 -33.61 10.47
CA GLU A 30 19.81 -34.50 10.11
C GLU A 30 19.25 -34.20 8.71
N TYR A 31 19.23 -32.92 8.29
CA TYR A 31 18.74 -32.51 6.97
C TYR A 31 19.73 -32.80 5.82
N HIS A 32 21.04 -32.88 6.09
CA HIS A 32 22.02 -33.19 5.06
C HIS A 32 22.01 -34.67 4.64
N ILE A 33 21.57 -35.59 5.51
CA ILE A 33 21.54 -37.03 5.21
C ILE A 33 20.45 -37.39 4.18
N LEU A 34 19.37 -36.60 4.07
CA LEU A 34 18.31 -36.82 3.09
C LEU A 34 18.56 -36.17 1.71
N ALA A 35 19.60 -35.35 1.57
CA ALA A 35 19.86 -34.57 0.35
C ALA A 35 20.64 -35.31 -0.76
N ASN A 36 20.93 -36.61 -0.59
CA ASN A 36 21.73 -37.37 -1.56
C ASN A 36 20.93 -38.29 -2.50
N SER A 37 19.62 -38.09 -2.65
CA SER A 37 18.87 -38.69 -3.77
C SER A 37 17.64 -37.87 -4.14
N TYR A 38 17.76 -37.13 -5.24
CA TYR A 38 16.72 -36.39 -5.97
C TYR A 38 16.11 -35.16 -5.28
N TRP A 39 16.25 -34.03 -5.98
CA TRP A 39 15.82 -32.69 -5.60
C TRP A 39 14.30 -32.58 -5.42
N ILE A 40 13.83 -32.42 -4.17
CA ILE A 40 12.51 -31.87 -3.84
C ILE A 40 12.71 -30.85 -2.73
N MET A 41 12.57 -29.55 -3.04
CA MET A 41 12.62 -28.48 -2.06
C MET A 41 11.32 -28.48 -1.24
N LEU A 42 11.35 -29.05 -0.02
CA LEU A 42 10.24 -28.98 0.94
C LEU A 42 10.49 -27.82 1.93
N GLY A 43 9.73 -26.73 1.75
CA GLY A 43 9.48 -25.71 2.78
C GLY A 43 10.57 -24.62 2.98
N SER A 44 10.12 -23.38 3.18
CA SER A 44 10.96 -22.28 3.68
C SER A 44 10.63 -22.06 5.16
N LEU A 45 11.64 -22.21 6.03
CA LEU A 45 11.54 -21.85 7.44
C LEU A 45 11.58 -20.32 7.57
N THR A 46 10.49 -19.72 8.04
CA THR A 46 10.48 -18.33 8.51
C THR A 46 10.22 -18.31 10.02
N CYS A 47 11.22 -17.84 10.77
CA CYS A 47 11.13 -17.71 12.23
C CYS A 47 11.01 -16.22 12.58
N LYS A 48 9.92 -15.85 13.25
CA LYS A 48 9.76 -14.52 13.84
C LYS A 48 9.67 -14.72 15.35
N SER A 49 10.68 -14.25 16.08
CA SER A 49 10.78 -14.27 17.55
C SER A 49 10.32 -15.58 18.21
N LYS A 50 11.26 -16.52 18.39
CA LYS A 50 11.14 -17.77 19.17
C LYS A 50 10.07 -18.80 18.76
N CYS A 51 9.34 -18.61 17.66
CA CYS A 51 8.51 -19.65 17.08
C CYS A 51 8.80 -19.80 15.58
N CYS A 52 9.06 -21.03 15.14
CA CYS A 52 9.15 -21.39 13.73
C CYS A 52 7.90 -22.22 13.38
N VAL A 53 7.14 -21.79 12.38
CA VAL A 53 5.94 -22.51 11.91
C VAL A 53 6.27 -23.11 10.56
N ILE A 54 6.09 -24.43 10.41
CA ILE A 54 6.09 -25.08 9.10
C ILE A 54 4.70 -24.90 8.50
N SER A 55 4.51 -23.83 7.71
CA SER A 55 3.30 -23.71 6.89
C SER A 55 3.45 -24.59 5.65
N ASN A 56 2.95 -25.83 5.70
CA ASN A 56 2.79 -26.67 4.50
C ASN A 56 1.57 -26.21 3.68
N HIS A 57 1.61 -24.99 3.14
CA HIS A 57 0.74 -24.59 2.05
C HIS A 57 1.57 -24.30 0.79
N PRO A 58 1.55 -25.20 -0.21
CA PRO A 58 2.17 -24.95 -1.49
C PRO A 58 1.18 -24.15 -2.35
N PHE A 59 0.98 -22.88 -1.98
CA PHE A 59 0.56 -21.87 -2.96
C PHE A 59 1.73 -20.93 -3.21
N ILE A 60 2.87 -21.51 -3.61
CA ILE A 60 3.89 -20.72 -4.30
C ILE A 60 3.31 -20.45 -5.68
N PHE A 61 2.63 -19.32 -5.85
CA PHE A 61 2.22 -18.90 -7.17
C PHE A 61 3.47 -18.80 -8.05
N GLN A 62 3.39 -19.35 -9.25
CA GLN A 62 4.47 -19.26 -10.25
C GLN A 62 4.90 -17.80 -10.40
N ALA A 63 6.19 -17.51 -10.55
CA ALA A 63 6.67 -16.15 -10.78
C ALA A 63 6.09 -15.58 -12.09
N CYS A 64 5.57 -14.35 -12.05
CA CYS A 64 5.12 -13.65 -13.25
C CYS A 64 6.30 -13.32 -14.16
N ALA A 65 6.10 -13.44 -15.47
CA ALA A 65 7.12 -13.06 -16.47
C ALA A 65 7.43 -11.55 -16.47
N ASN A 66 6.52 -10.71 -15.98
CA ASN A 66 6.65 -9.25 -15.96
C ASN A 66 6.48 -8.67 -14.55
N PRO A 67 7.27 -7.63 -14.18
CA PRO A 67 7.00 -6.81 -13.01
C PRO A 67 5.75 -5.95 -13.27
N GLY A 68 4.70 -6.13 -12.48
CA GLY A 68 3.47 -5.35 -12.63
C GLY A 68 2.22 -6.03 -12.08
N CYS A 69 1.08 -5.41 -12.37
CA CYS A 69 -0.24 -5.90 -12.03
C CYS A 69 -0.51 -7.26 -12.70
N PRO A 70 -0.70 -8.36 -11.96
CA PRO A 70 -1.03 -9.64 -12.58
C PRO A 70 -2.44 -9.60 -13.17
N THR A 71 -2.61 -10.26 -14.31
CA THR A 71 -3.92 -10.37 -14.97
C THR A 71 -4.93 -11.03 -14.03
N GLY A 72 -6.02 -10.31 -13.71
CA GLY A 72 -7.04 -10.78 -12.80
C GLY A 72 -6.76 -10.54 -11.31
N GLY A 73 -5.73 -9.75 -10.99
CA GLY A 73 -5.38 -9.34 -9.64
C GLY A 73 -4.87 -10.47 -8.75
N ILE A 74 -4.62 -10.17 -7.48
CA ILE A 74 -4.27 -11.16 -6.45
C ILE A 74 -5.37 -11.18 -5.41
N TRP A 75 -5.95 -12.36 -5.22
CA TRP A 75 -6.94 -12.60 -4.18
C TRP A 75 -6.25 -13.01 -2.87
N SER A 76 -6.86 -12.65 -1.74
CA SER A 76 -6.55 -13.30 -0.47
C SER A 76 -7.04 -14.74 -0.47
N GLU A 77 -6.59 -15.50 0.53
CA GLU A 77 -7.22 -16.76 0.87
C GLU A 77 -8.70 -16.58 1.21
N TRP A 78 -9.47 -17.63 0.94
CA TRP A 78 -10.87 -17.69 1.35
C TRP A 78 -10.95 -17.88 2.86
N THR A 79 -11.65 -16.98 3.52
CA THR A 79 -11.88 -17.02 4.97
C THR A 79 -13.36 -17.16 5.26
N THR A 80 -13.70 -17.68 6.44
CA THR A 80 -15.08 -17.74 6.92
C THR A 80 -15.11 -17.45 8.41
N THR A 81 -16.15 -16.77 8.87
CA THR A 81 -16.46 -16.62 10.30
C THR A 81 -17.66 -17.49 10.71
N ASP A 82 -18.30 -18.15 9.73
CA ASP A 82 -19.45 -19.00 9.97
C ASP A 82 -19.02 -20.32 10.60
N ARG A 83 -19.74 -20.73 11.63
CA ARG A 83 -19.64 -22.08 12.16
C ARG A 83 -20.43 -23.02 11.27
N CYS A 84 -19.79 -24.10 10.82
CA CYS A 84 -20.48 -25.14 10.08
C CYS A 84 -21.55 -25.81 10.98
N PRO A 85 -22.83 -25.81 10.60
CA PRO A 85 -23.90 -26.41 11.41
C PRO A 85 -23.75 -27.92 11.64
N THR A 86 -23.12 -28.63 10.71
CA THR A 86 -22.93 -30.08 10.73
C THR A 86 -21.47 -30.42 10.96
N THR A 87 -21.16 -31.43 11.77
CA THR A 87 -19.78 -31.81 12.12
C THR A 87 -19.09 -32.75 11.12
N CYS A 88 -19.83 -33.33 10.19
CA CYS A 88 -19.32 -34.25 9.17
C CYS A 88 -20.23 -34.29 7.94
N GLY A 89 -19.78 -34.98 6.88
CA GLY A 89 -20.60 -35.41 5.75
C GLY A 89 -20.82 -34.38 4.65
N SER A 90 -20.21 -33.19 4.71
CA SER A 90 -20.47 -32.07 3.79
C SER A 90 -21.95 -31.69 3.70
N CYS A 91 -22.69 -31.83 4.81
CA CYS A 91 -24.15 -31.65 4.84
C CYS A 91 -24.59 -30.18 4.89
N SER A 92 -23.69 -29.27 5.26
CA SER A 92 -23.94 -27.83 5.30
C SER A 92 -22.92 -27.09 4.45
N LYS A 93 -23.27 -25.85 4.12
CA LYS A 93 -22.36 -24.90 3.48
C LYS A 93 -22.07 -23.76 4.45
N ALA A 94 -20.83 -23.29 4.45
CA ALA A 94 -20.42 -22.07 5.14
C ALA A 94 -20.29 -20.94 4.12
N PHE A 95 -20.57 -19.71 4.55
CA PHE A 95 -20.30 -18.53 3.74
C PHE A 95 -18.82 -18.17 3.84
N HIS A 96 -18.14 -18.07 2.71
CA HIS A 96 -16.75 -17.69 2.61
C HIS A 96 -16.60 -16.36 1.86
N THR A 97 -15.63 -15.58 2.31
CA THR A 97 -15.27 -14.28 1.74
C THR A 97 -13.78 -14.21 1.46
N ARG A 98 -13.39 -13.46 0.43
CA ARG A 98 -12.00 -13.10 0.14
C ARG A 98 -11.93 -11.64 -0.27
N ARG A 99 -10.74 -11.04 -0.16
CA ARG A 99 -10.49 -9.65 -0.56
C ARG A 99 -9.56 -9.60 -1.78
N CYS A 100 -9.76 -8.61 -2.63
CA CYS A 100 -8.82 -8.30 -3.69
C CYS A 100 -7.65 -7.50 -3.09
N LEU A 101 -6.49 -8.11 -2.97
CA LEU A 101 -5.30 -7.50 -2.35
C LEU A 101 -4.74 -6.36 -3.20
N THR A 102 -5.03 -6.39 -4.50
CA THR A 102 -4.48 -5.46 -5.49
C THR A 102 -5.41 -4.30 -5.80
N ALA A 103 -6.63 -4.27 -5.23
CA ALA A 103 -7.60 -3.22 -5.50
C ALA A 103 -7.06 -1.80 -5.18
N GLU A 104 -6.19 -1.69 -4.17
CA GLU A 104 -5.63 -0.41 -3.69
C GLU A 104 -4.65 0.26 -4.67
N ILE A 105 -4.16 -0.49 -5.66
CA ILE A 105 -3.25 0.01 -6.71
C ILE A 105 -3.91 -0.05 -8.09
N GLU A 106 -5.24 0.05 -8.13
CA GLU A 106 -6.03 0.06 -9.36
C GLU A 106 -5.89 -1.21 -10.21
N CYS A 107 -5.65 -2.33 -9.52
CA CYS A 107 -5.54 -3.67 -10.11
C CYS A 107 -6.77 -4.51 -9.74
N PRO A 108 -7.84 -4.48 -10.55
CA PRO A 108 -9.09 -5.17 -10.22
C PRO A 108 -8.92 -6.69 -10.32
N CYS A 109 -9.48 -7.39 -9.33
CA CYS A 109 -9.52 -8.84 -9.37
C CYS A 109 -10.71 -9.33 -10.19
N ILE A 110 -10.52 -10.42 -10.94
CA ILE A 110 -11.59 -11.03 -11.74
C ILE A 110 -12.20 -12.20 -10.95
N GLY A 111 -13.53 -12.20 -10.84
CA GLY A 111 -14.31 -13.24 -10.15
C GLY A 111 -14.99 -12.75 -8.87
N ASN A 112 -15.72 -13.65 -8.20
CA ASN A 112 -16.51 -13.30 -7.03
C ASN A 112 -15.64 -13.18 -5.77
N ASP A 113 -15.99 -12.25 -4.89
CA ASP A 113 -15.40 -12.03 -3.55
C ASP A 113 -16.10 -12.86 -2.46
N THR A 114 -17.26 -13.44 -2.78
CA THR A 114 -18.10 -14.21 -1.86
C THR A 114 -18.51 -15.56 -2.47
N ARG A 115 -18.66 -16.58 -1.63
CA ARG A 115 -19.16 -17.91 -2.05
C ARG A 115 -19.75 -18.70 -0.89
N TYR A 116 -20.59 -19.68 -1.22
CA TYR A 116 -20.95 -20.76 -0.29
C TYR A 116 -20.13 -22.00 -0.62
N TYR A 117 -19.43 -22.54 0.37
CA TYR A 117 -18.59 -23.73 0.20
C TYR A 117 -18.98 -24.83 1.20
N PRO A 118 -18.97 -26.12 0.82
CA PRO A 118 -19.25 -27.21 1.74
C PRO A 118 -18.27 -27.21 2.90
N CYS A 119 -18.78 -27.38 4.12
CA CYS A 119 -17.98 -27.40 5.33
C CYS A 119 -18.05 -28.78 6.01
N ASN A 120 -17.03 -29.09 6.83
CA ASN A 120 -16.88 -30.38 7.51
C ASN A 120 -16.99 -31.57 6.56
N THR A 121 -16.01 -31.64 5.65
CA THR A 121 -15.99 -32.57 4.52
C THR A 121 -15.58 -33.99 4.89
N LEU A 122 -15.10 -34.22 6.12
CA LEU A 122 -14.82 -35.57 6.61
C LEU A 122 -16.09 -36.41 6.60
N SER A 123 -15.94 -37.68 6.22
CA SER A 123 -17.05 -38.62 6.22
C SER A 123 -17.63 -38.82 7.62
N CYS A 124 -18.94 -38.97 7.72
CA CYS A 124 -19.58 -39.31 8.98
C CYS A 124 -19.38 -40.80 9.31
N VAL A 125 -19.02 -41.06 10.56
CA VAL A 125 -18.97 -42.41 11.14
C VAL A 125 -20.32 -42.80 11.74
N TYR A 126 -20.54 -44.10 11.91
CA TYR A 126 -21.72 -44.63 12.62
C TYR A 126 -21.88 -43.92 13.99
N PRO A 127 -23.11 -43.53 14.42
CA PRO A 127 -24.44 -43.92 13.95
C PRO A 127 -25.08 -42.99 12.91
N ALA A 128 -24.31 -42.13 12.22
CA ALA A 128 -24.86 -41.25 11.21
C ALA A 128 -25.60 -42.05 10.11
N GLN A 129 -26.79 -41.57 9.71
CA GLN A 129 -27.63 -42.24 8.72
C GLN A 129 -26.99 -42.31 7.33
N ARG A 130 -26.09 -41.38 7.03
CA ARG A 130 -25.36 -41.32 5.76
C ARG A 130 -23.92 -40.87 6.03
N THR A 131 -22.99 -41.46 5.29
CA THR A 131 -21.56 -41.12 5.32
C THR A 131 -21.30 -39.74 4.73
N CYS A 132 -22.01 -39.38 3.65
CA CYS A 132 -21.95 -38.09 2.98
C CYS A 132 -23.36 -37.64 2.56
N CYS A 133 -23.60 -36.33 2.57
CA CYS A 133 -24.84 -35.74 2.10
C CYS A 133 -24.84 -35.53 0.59
N ILE A 134 -25.99 -35.76 -0.06
CA ILE A 134 -26.17 -35.55 -1.51
C ILE A 134 -25.90 -34.07 -1.85
N PRO A 135 -25.10 -33.76 -2.89
CA PRO A 135 -24.63 -34.64 -3.97
C PRO A 135 -23.25 -35.31 -3.73
N TYR A 136 -22.67 -35.17 -2.54
CA TYR A 136 -21.34 -35.68 -2.24
C TYR A 136 -21.34 -37.18 -1.96
N VAL A 137 -20.32 -37.85 -2.46
CA VAL A 137 -20.03 -39.27 -2.27
C VAL A 137 -18.72 -39.44 -1.49
N PRO A 138 -18.55 -40.55 -0.75
CA PRO A 138 -17.31 -40.83 -0.04
C PRO A 138 -16.16 -41.08 -1.02
N MET A 139 -15.02 -40.44 -0.79
CA MET A 139 -13.79 -40.54 -1.58
C MET A 139 -12.58 -40.62 -0.64
N ILE A 140 -11.49 -41.28 -1.05
CA ILE A 140 -10.24 -41.29 -0.29
C ILE A 140 -9.34 -40.16 -0.79
N ILE A 141 -9.02 -39.21 0.08
CA ILE A 141 -8.06 -38.14 -0.17
C ILE A 141 -7.04 -38.17 0.96
N ASN A 142 -5.75 -38.32 0.64
CA ASN A 142 -4.66 -38.45 1.62
C ASN A 142 -4.90 -39.54 2.69
N GLY A 143 -5.43 -40.70 2.29
CA GLY A 143 -5.71 -41.81 3.21
C GLY A 143 -6.94 -41.62 4.12
N SER A 144 -7.60 -40.46 4.09
CA SER A 144 -8.82 -40.17 4.84
C SER A 144 -10.07 -40.21 3.95
N MET A 145 -11.17 -40.74 4.49
CA MET A 145 -12.47 -40.79 3.83
C MET A 145 -13.15 -39.41 3.92
N THR A 146 -13.23 -38.71 2.80
CA THR A 146 -13.75 -37.35 2.64
C THR A 146 -14.91 -37.32 1.63
N CYS A 147 -15.91 -36.47 1.84
CA CYS A 147 -17.06 -36.30 0.96
C CYS A 147 -16.74 -35.35 -0.20
N GLY A 148 -16.86 -35.83 -1.44
CA GLY A 148 -16.60 -35.08 -2.67
C GLY A 148 -17.48 -35.53 -3.85
N PRO A 149 -17.31 -35.00 -5.06
CA PRO A 149 -16.33 -33.98 -5.44
C PRO A 149 -16.69 -32.62 -4.84
N LEU A 150 -15.71 -31.98 -4.20
CA LEU A 150 -15.87 -30.60 -3.76
C LEU A 150 -15.86 -29.66 -4.98
N PRO A 151 -16.59 -28.53 -4.95
CA PRO A 151 -16.54 -27.56 -6.03
C PRO A 151 -15.08 -27.16 -6.29
N LYS A 152 -14.65 -27.29 -7.55
CA LYS A 152 -13.31 -26.83 -7.95
C LYS A 152 -13.32 -25.31 -7.97
N ASP A 153 -12.26 -24.74 -7.42
CA ASP A 153 -12.03 -23.31 -7.53
C ASP A 153 -11.74 -22.98 -8.99
N PRO A 154 -12.24 -21.84 -9.52
CA PRO A 154 -11.84 -21.39 -10.83
C PRO A 154 -10.31 -21.28 -10.84
N VAL A 155 -9.69 -21.68 -11.93
CA VAL A 155 -8.22 -21.57 -12.07
C VAL A 155 -7.86 -20.09 -11.96
N VAL A 156 -7.33 -19.70 -10.81
CA VAL A 156 -6.83 -18.35 -10.61
C VAL A 156 -5.48 -18.33 -11.30
N THR A 157 -5.38 -17.65 -12.44
CA THR A 157 -4.13 -17.45 -13.18
C THR A 157 -3.20 -16.43 -12.53
N SER A 158 -3.42 -16.10 -11.25
CA SER A 158 -2.56 -15.18 -10.52
C SER A 158 -1.17 -15.81 -10.37
N CYS A 159 -0.15 -15.03 -10.66
CA CYS A 159 1.26 -15.37 -10.50
C CYS A 159 1.84 -14.44 -9.42
N CYS A 160 2.94 -14.84 -8.75
CA CYS A 160 3.65 -13.92 -7.87
C CYS A 160 4.46 -12.92 -8.72
N PRO A 161 4.19 -11.61 -8.68
CA PRO A 161 5.03 -10.64 -9.37
C PRO A 161 6.44 -10.66 -8.79
N ALA A 162 7.44 -10.50 -9.67
CA ALA A 162 8.84 -10.48 -9.25
C ALA A 162 9.08 -9.33 -8.25
N GLY A 163 9.56 -9.67 -7.05
CA GLY A 163 9.79 -8.69 -5.99
C GLY A 163 8.56 -8.32 -5.15
N GLY A 164 7.43 -9.00 -5.36
CA GLY A 164 6.16 -8.77 -4.67
C GLY A 164 5.45 -7.49 -5.14
N LEU A 165 4.26 -7.26 -4.60
CA LEU A 165 3.44 -6.12 -4.94
C LEU A 165 3.33 -5.16 -3.77
N TRP A 166 3.77 -3.93 -3.97
CA TRP A 166 3.73 -2.88 -2.96
C TRP A 166 2.46 -2.04 -3.08
N SER A 167 1.95 -1.56 -1.95
CA SER A 167 0.96 -0.50 -1.94
C SER A 167 1.55 0.81 -2.47
N ASN A 168 0.67 1.74 -2.82
CA ASN A 168 1.06 3.13 -2.96
C ASN A 168 1.71 3.62 -1.64
N TRP A 169 2.65 4.56 -1.78
CA TRP A 169 3.24 5.21 -0.62
C TRP A 169 2.18 6.00 0.15
N GLY A 170 2.19 5.89 1.47
CA GLY A 170 1.43 6.79 2.34
C GLY A 170 1.98 8.22 2.30
N GLY A 171 1.25 9.12 2.96
CA GLY A 171 1.74 10.47 3.23
C GLY A 171 3.00 10.45 4.09
N TYR A 172 3.76 11.55 4.02
CA TYR A 172 4.89 11.77 4.90
C TYR A 172 4.43 12.09 6.33
N VAL A 173 5.21 11.66 7.30
CA VAL A 173 5.08 11.97 8.73
C VAL A 173 6.46 12.32 9.28
N ARG A 174 6.53 13.00 10.41
CA ARG A 174 7.82 13.22 11.08
C ARG A 174 8.27 11.95 11.77
N ASN A 175 9.56 11.67 11.69
CA ASN A 175 10.17 10.62 12.49
C ASN A 175 10.13 10.97 13.99
N SER A 176 10.34 9.97 14.84
CA SER A 176 10.31 10.13 16.31
C SER A 176 11.26 11.20 16.84
N GLU A 177 12.37 11.42 16.15
CA GLU A 177 13.40 12.40 16.54
C GLU A 177 13.14 13.81 16.00
N ASN A 178 12.10 14.01 15.19
CA ASN A 178 11.85 15.26 14.47
C ASN A 178 13.07 15.73 13.65
N THR A 179 13.86 14.82 13.09
CA THR A 179 15.04 15.11 12.25
C THR A 179 14.79 14.83 10.76
N ALA A 180 13.77 14.05 10.44
CA ALA A 180 13.44 13.66 9.08
C ALA A 180 11.92 13.43 8.87
N PHE A 181 11.54 13.32 7.60
CA PHE A 181 10.22 12.90 7.14
C PHE A 181 10.28 11.46 6.67
N GLU A 182 9.31 10.66 7.09
CA GLU A 182 9.19 9.25 6.76
C GLU A 182 7.84 8.97 6.14
N ARG A 183 7.80 8.08 5.17
CA ARG A 183 6.56 7.52 4.63
C ARG A 183 6.66 6.02 4.57
N THR A 184 5.52 5.35 4.68
CA THR A 184 5.46 3.90 4.72
C THR A 184 4.59 3.34 3.59
N ARG A 185 4.88 2.12 3.20
CA ARG A 185 4.05 1.29 2.31
C ARG A 185 4.11 -0.16 2.78
N ARG A 186 3.13 -0.96 2.38
CA ARG A 186 3.02 -2.38 2.77
C ARG A 186 3.12 -3.31 1.56
N CYS A 187 3.53 -4.54 1.83
CA CYS A 187 3.46 -5.60 0.83
C CYS A 187 2.01 -6.10 0.73
N LEU A 188 1.36 -5.85 -0.40
CA LEU A 188 0.00 -6.31 -0.67
C LEU A 188 -0.05 -7.81 -0.98
N SER A 189 1.03 -8.34 -1.54
CA SER A 189 1.07 -9.73 -2.00
C SER A 189 1.54 -10.74 -0.94
N GLU A 190 1.94 -10.26 0.24
CA GLU A 190 2.47 -11.11 1.33
C GLU A 190 1.43 -12.11 1.83
N GLU A 191 0.16 -11.70 1.94
CA GLU A 191 -0.95 -12.58 2.37
C GLU A 191 -1.24 -13.70 1.37
N ALA A 192 -0.92 -13.50 0.09
CA ALA A 192 -1.01 -14.53 -0.94
C ALA A 192 0.27 -15.39 -1.03
N GLY A 193 1.20 -15.26 -0.08
CA GLY A 193 2.47 -15.99 -0.06
C GLY A 193 3.55 -15.40 -0.98
N CYS A 194 3.32 -14.24 -1.58
CA CYS A 194 4.29 -13.57 -2.46
C CYS A 194 5.05 -12.48 -1.68
N ASN A 195 6.24 -12.80 -1.20
CA ASN A 195 7.07 -11.89 -0.42
C ASN A 195 7.60 -10.73 -1.27
N CYS A 196 7.57 -9.52 -0.70
CA CYS A 196 8.21 -8.36 -1.31
C CYS A 196 9.71 -8.35 -1.03
N THR A 197 10.51 -8.82 -1.99
CA THR A 197 11.97 -8.91 -1.85
C THR A 197 12.71 -7.69 -2.40
N THR A 198 12.05 -6.84 -3.19
CA THR A 198 12.67 -5.65 -3.79
C THR A 198 12.10 -4.37 -3.20
N GLY A 199 12.99 -3.53 -2.67
CA GLY A 199 12.65 -2.23 -2.11
C GLY A 199 12.28 -2.26 -0.63
N ASN A 200 12.03 -1.07 -0.07
CA ASN A 200 11.83 -0.88 1.36
C ASN A 200 10.36 -0.57 1.68
N SER A 201 9.93 -0.93 2.89
CA SER A 201 8.63 -0.55 3.46
C SER A 201 8.61 0.88 4.00
N VAL A 202 9.78 1.46 4.25
CA VAL A 202 9.96 2.82 4.78
C VAL A 202 10.88 3.61 3.87
N ASN A 203 10.54 4.87 3.63
CA ASN A 203 11.37 5.83 2.93
C ASN A 203 11.53 7.10 3.78
N THR A 204 12.78 7.49 4.02
CA THR A 204 13.14 8.63 4.86
C THR A 204 13.76 9.74 4.00
N ASN A 205 13.37 10.98 4.25
CA ASN A 205 13.89 12.18 3.61
C ASN A 205 14.18 13.28 4.64
N LYS A 206 15.36 13.91 4.58
CA LYS A 206 15.73 15.02 5.47
C LYS A 206 15.21 16.38 5.00
N LEU A 207 14.87 16.49 3.72
CA LEU A 207 14.32 17.70 3.13
C LEU A 207 12.79 17.68 3.20
N CYS A 208 12.19 18.87 3.04
CA CYS A 208 10.75 19.00 2.93
C CYS A 208 10.22 18.14 1.77
N PRO A 209 9.19 17.32 2.00
CA PRO A 209 8.75 16.33 1.00
C PRO A 209 7.93 16.94 -0.13
N CYS A 210 7.46 18.18 0.00
CA CYS A 210 6.63 18.81 -1.03
C CYS A 210 7.43 19.20 -2.27
N ALA A 211 6.79 19.06 -3.42
CA ALA A 211 7.33 19.52 -4.69
C ALA A 211 7.64 21.04 -4.62
N SER A 212 8.81 21.43 -5.13
CA SER A 212 9.13 22.84 -5.32
C SER A 212 8.11 23.51 -6.24
N PHE A 213 7.89 24.81 -6.04
CA PHE A 213 7.08 25.59 -6.96
C PHE A 213 7.67 25.53 -8.37
N VAL A 214 6.80 25.36 -9.35
CA VAL A 214 7.17 25.19 -10.75
C VAL A 214 7.32 26.58 -11.39
N ASP A 215 8.56 26.96 -11.69
CA ASP A 215 8.87 28.26 -12.32
C ASP A 215 8.43 28.35 -13.79
N THR A 216 8.05 27.24 -14.44
CA THR A 216 7.54 27.30 -15.83
C THR A 216 6.15 27.93 -15.92
N TYR A 217 5.42 28.09 -14.81
CA TYR A 217 4.16 28.83 -14.79
C TYR A 217 4.30 30.33 -15.05
N ASP A 218 5.53 30.84 -15.05
CA ASP A 218 5.85 32.25 -15.30
C ASP A 218 5.25 32.75 -16.63
N THR A 219 5.26 31.92 -17.68
CA THR A 219 4.66 32.30 -18.97
C THR A 219 3.14 32.30 -18.93
N TYR A 220 2.52 31.43 -18.13
CA TYR A 220 1.07 31.32 -18.00
C TYR A 220 0.47 32.40 -17.09
N PHE A 221 1.24 32.97 -16.17
CA PHE A 221 0.78 34.07 -15.33
C PHE A 221 0.74 35.42 -16.06
N LYS A 222 1.40 35.54 -17.22
CA LYS A 222 1.43 36.79 -17.98
C LYS A 222 0.11 36.96 -18.73
N ASN A 223 -0.59 38.07 -18.45
CA ASN A 223 -1.80 38.45 -19.17
C ASN A 223 -1.59 39.86 -19.75
N GLY A 224 -1.64 39.98 -21.08
CA GLY A 224 -1.41 41.25 -21.76
C GLY A 224 -0.09 41.93 -21.39
N THR A 225 -0.19 43.16 -20.88
CA THR A 225 0.94 44.02 -20.49
C THR A 225 1.33 43.91 -19.02
N ASP A 226 0.70 43.02 -18.25
CA ASP A 226 0.99 42.85 -16.82
C ASP A 226 2.47 42.54 -16.56
N ILE A 227 2.98 43.11 -15.46
CA ILE A 227 4.35 42.90 -15.03
C ILE A 227 4.35 41.83 -13.94
N LEU A 228 5.06 40.73 -14.18
CA LEU A 228 5.28 39.69 -13.19
C LEU A 228 6.54 40.01 -12.39
N TYR A 229 6.38 40.10 -11.09
CA TYR A 229 7.51 40.21 -10.17
C TYR A 229 8.04 38.81 -9.90
N THR A 230 9.36 38.67 -10.03
CA THR A 230 10.03 37.39 -9.75
C THR A 230 9.63 36.89 -8.36
N THR A 231 9.56 35.57 -8.20
CA THR A 231 9.23 34.87 -6.95
C THR A 231 10.26 35.10 -5.83
N SER A 232 11.15 36.10 -5.89
CA SER A 232 12.46 36.08 -5.23
C SER A 232 12.90 37.40 -4.60
N TYR A 233 12.12 37.92 -3.65
CA TYR A 233 12.71 38.75 -2.60
C TYR A 233 12.59 38.03 -1.25
N ASN A 234 13.74 37.66 -0.69
CA ASN A 234 13.86 36.99 0.61
C ASN A 234 12.95 35.75 0.74
N ARG A 235 13.17 34.75 -0.12
CA ARG A 235 12.53 33.43 0.01
C ARG A 235 13.20 32.65 1.11
N GLU A 236 12.39 32.13 2.02
CA GLU A 236 12.85 31.28 3.12
C GLU A 236 11.93 30.06 3.23
N LEU A 237 12.54 28.90 3.47
CA LEU A 237 11.85 27.65 3.75
C LEU A 237 12.36 27.14 5.10
N ASN A 238 11.47 27.03 6.07
CA ASN A 238 11.80 26.37 7.32
C ASN A 238 11.79 24.86 7.10
N LEU A 239 12.97 24.22 7.14
CA LEU A 239 13.10 22.78 6.92
C LEU A 239 12.46 21.93 8.04
N THR A 240 12.24 22.51 9.21
CA THR A 240 11.60 21.84 10.35
C THR A 240 10.09 21.85 10.22
N THR A 241 9.48 22.96 9.82
CA THR A 241 8.01 23.08 9.70
C THR A 241 7.50 22.90 8.28
N CYS A 242 8.40 22.91 7.29
CA CYS A 242 8.10 22.96 5.86
C CYS A 242 7.12 24.08 5.50
N ILE A 243 7.30 25.22 6.15
CA ILE A 243 6.61 26.46 5.84
C ILE A 243 7.52 27.27 4.93
N PHE A 244 7.01 27.60 3.75
CA PHE A 244 7.63 28.51 2.80
C PHE A 244 7.05 29.91 3.01
N TRP A 245 7.91 30.93 2.98
CA TRP A 245 7.46 32.31 2.86
C TRP A 245 8.34 33.12 1.94
N SER A 246 7.73 34.14 1.33
CA SER A 246 8.42 35.14 0.50
C SER A 246 7.85 36.50 0.80
N LEU A 247 8.72 37.51 0.93
CA LEU A 247 8.30 38.89 1.10
C LEU A 247 7.71 39.43 -0.21
N LEU A 248 6.62 40.20 -0.11
CA LEU A 248 5.99 40.89 -1.24
C LEU A 248 6.60 42.28 -1.43
N TYR A 249 6.82 42.68 -2.69
CA TYR A 249 7.31 44.00 -3.04
C TYR A 249 6.22 45.06 -2.85
N LYS A 250 6.54 46.14 -2.15
CA LYS A 250 5.61 47.26 -1.89
C LYS A 250 5.94 48.55 -2.64
N THR A 251 6.88 48.49 -3.58
CA THR A 251 7.20 49.66 -4.40
C THR A 251 5.99 50.03 -5.25
N SER A 252 5.86 51.32 -5.61
CA SER A 252 4.80 51.81 -6.50
C SER A 252 4.70 51.02 -7.81
N ASP A 253 5.81 50.43 -8.24
CA ASP A 253 5.85 49.62 -9.44
C ASP A 253 5.35 48.19 -9.27
N ALA A 254 5.31 47.67 -8.04
CA ALA A 254 4.88 46.30 -7.74
C ALA A 254 3.42 46.20 -7.26
N CYS A 255 2.76 47.34 -7.08
CA CYS A 255 1.39 47.45 -6.60
C CYS A 255 0.42 47.56 -7.78
N SER A 256 -0.67 46.80 -7.68
CA SER A 256 -1.75 46.79 -8.66
C SER A 256 -2.87 47.73 -8.26
N ASN A 257 -3.58 48.25 -9.25
CA ASN A 257 -4.93 48.77 -9.07
C ASN A 257 -5.90 47.59 -9.30
N TRP A 258 -6.57 47.15 -8.24
CA TRP A 258 -7.45 45.99 -8.24
C TRP A 258 -8.74 46.38 -7.53
N GLU A 259 -9.78 46.73 -8.31
CA GLU A 259 -10.98 47.37 -7.80
C GLU A 259 -11.57 46.66 -6.57
N PRO A 260 -11.92 47.39 -5.50
CA PRO A 260 -11.89 48.86 -5.34
C PRO A 260 -10.54 49.45 -4.85
N TYR A 261 -9.47 48.65 -4.80
CA TYR A 261 -8.20 49.02 -4.18
C TYR A 261 -7.21 49.64 -5.18
N THR A 262 -6.81 50.89 -4.94
CA THR A 262 -5.94 51.64 -5.84
C THR A 262 -4.45 51.28 -5.75
N SER A 263 -4.02 50.70 -4.62
CA SER A 263 -2.63 50.28 -4.39
C SER A 263 -2.57 49.03 -3.52
N THR A 264 -2.47 47.86 -4.14
CA THR A 264 -2.49 46.59 -3.40
C THR A 264 -1.57 45.53 -4.01
N ASN A 265 -1.03 44.67 -3.15
CA ASN A 265 -0.30 43.48 -3.55
C ASN A 265 -1.28 42.43 -4.03
N VAL A 266 -1.16 42.03 -5.28
CA VAL A 266 -1.92 40.92 -5.86
C VAL A 266 -0.95 39.82 -6.25
N ILE A 267 -1.35 38.59 -5.98
CA ILE A 267 -0.65 37.41 -6.47
C ILE A 267 -1.52 36.68 -7.49
N ARG A 268 -0.86 36.01 -8.44
CA ARG A 268 -1.45 34.93 -9.23
C ARG A 268 -0.86 33.63 -8.76
N TYR A 269 -1.69 32.62 -8.58
CA TYR A 269 -1.24 31.27 -8.23
C TYR A 269 -2.00 30.23 -9.02
N TRP A 270 -1.34 29.10 -9.28
CA TRP A 270 -1.89 28.01 -10.05
C TRP A 270 -2.34 26.90 -9.13
N LYS A 271 -3.65 26.64 -9.06
CA LYS A 271 -4.16 25.50 -8.29
C LYS A 271 -3.84 24.21 -9.03
N LYS A 272 -3.49 23.15 -8.30
CA LYS A 272 -3.10 21.87 -8.89
C LYS A 272 -4.07 21.32 -9.94
N ASP A 273 -5.37 21.41 -9.68
CA ASP A 273 -6.41 20.86 -10.56
C ASP A 273 -7.10 21.94 -11.43
N ALA A 274 -6.55 23.15 -11.48
CA ALA A 274 -7.13 24.24 -12.27
C ALA A 274 -6.49 24.36 -13.66
N ILE A 275 -7.33 24.80 -14.61
CA ILE A 275 -6.92 25.10 -16.00
C ILE A 275 -6.31 26.50 -16.11
N ASN A 276 -6.70 27.42 -15.22
CA ASN A 276 -6.24 28.81 -15.22
C ASN A 276 -5.71 29.22 -13.85
N TYR A 277 -4.91 30.28 -13.82
CA TYR A 277 -4.48 30.90 -12.58
C TYR A 277 -5.64 31.53 -11.81
N THR A 278 -5.46 31.68 -10.51
CA THR A 278 -6.34 32.43 -9.62
C THR A 278 -5.61 33.67 -9.12
N GLU A 279 -6.31 34.80 -9.09
CA GLU A 279 -5.82 36.03 -8.50
C GLU A 279 -6.26 36.15 -7.04
N TYR A 280 -5.37 36.65 -6.19
CA TYR A 280 -5.67 36.89 -4.80
C TYR A 280 -5.02 38.18 -4.31
N ARG A 281 -5.83 39.03 -3.66
CA ARG A 281 -5.36 40.25 -3.00
C ARG A 281 -4.73 39.88 -1.67
N MET A 282 -3.43 40.14 -1.54
CA MET A 282 -2.68 39.87 -0.32
C MET A 282 -2.87 40.96 0.72
N ALA A 283 -2.57 42.22 0.37
CA ALA A 283 -2.55 43.32 1.33
C ALA A 283 -2.49 44.69 0.65
N ASP A 284 -2.75 45.75 1.44
CA ASP A 284 -2.52 47.13 1.00
C ASP A 284 -1.01 47.40 0.94
N CYS A 285 -0.56 48.02 -0.15
CA CYS A 285 0.86 48.35 -0.30
C CYS A 285 1.34 49.44 0.66
N ASN A 286 0.43 50.30 1.14
CA ASN A 286 0.74 51.36 2.09
C ASN A 286 0.77 50.88 3.54
N ASP A 287 0.43 49.60 3.79
CA ASP A 287 0.51 49.01 5.12
C ASP A 287 1.96 49.09 5.63
N PRO A 288 2.23 49.61 6.84
CA PRO A 288 3.58 49.62 7.40
C PRO A 288 4.14 48.21 7.68
N ALA A 289 3.29 47.20 7.89
CA ALA A 289 3.70 45.84 8.24
C ALA A 289 4.12 45.02 7.02
N ASN A 290 5.27 44.34 7.06
CA ASN A 290 5.71 43.46 5.98
C ASN A 290 4.68 42.38 5.62
N GLN A 291 4.48 42.17 4.33
CA GLN A 291 3.46 41.26 3.80
C GLN A 291 4.14 40.10 3.08
N TYR A 292 3.59 38.90 3.28
CA TYR A 292 4.24 37.66 2.85
C TYR A 292 3.26 36.76 2.11
N PHE A 293 3.72 36.18 1.02
CA PHE A 293 3.15 34.92 0.57
C PHE A 293 3.64 33.81 1.51
N ARG A 294 2.72 33.01 2.03
CA ARG A 294 3.04 31.87 2.88
C ARG A 294 2.36 30.62 2.35
N ALA A 295 3.10 29.51 2.32
CA ALA A 295 2.55 28.21 2.01
C ALA A 295 3.11 27.15 2.96
N TYR A 296 2.31 26.15 3.31
CA TYR A 296 2.75 25.04 4.15
C TYR A 296 2.69 23.74 3.36
N CYS A 297 3.62 22.83 3.61
CA CYS A 297 3.65 21.55 2.92
C CYS A 297 2.54 20.62 3.43
N ASP A 298 1.65 20.17 2.54
CA ASP A 298 0.72 19.07 2.84
C ASP A 298 1.46 17.74 2.69
N PHE A 299 1.75 17.09 3.81
CA PHE A 299 2.50 15.85 3.82
C PHE A 299 1.73 14.67 3.23
N LYS A 300 0.39 14.75 3.10
CA LYS A 300 -0.42 13.70 2.49
C LYS A 300 -0.31 13.73 0.98
N THR A 301 -0.42 14.91 0.36
CA THR A 301 -0.45 15.05 -1.09
C THR A 301 0.91 15.39 -1.70
N GLY A 302 1.84 15.91 -0.90
CA GLY A 302 3.17 16.33 -1.36
C GLY A 302 3.17 17.66 -2.10
N TYR A 303 2.13 18.49 -1.93
CA TYR A 303 2.03 19.83 -2.51
C TYR A 303 1.98 20.90 -1.42
N TYR A 304 2.45 22.10 -1.75
CA TYR A 304 2.30 23.24 -0.86
C TYR A 304 0.85 23.77 -0.92
N ARG A 305 0.28 24.06 0.25
CA ARG A 305 -1.01 24.73 0.40
C ARG A 305 -0.83 26.19 0.73
N PHE A 306 -1.57 27.05 0.05
CA PHE A 306 -1.56 28.49 0.33
C PHE A 306 -2.29 28.78 1.65
N TYR A 307 -1.65 29.52 2.57
CA TYR A 307 -2.20 29.75 3.92
C TYR A 307 -3.58 30.41 3.93
N ASN A 308 -3.87 31.32 2.99
CA ASN A 308 -5.08 32.13 3.06
C ASN A 308 -6.32 31.43 2.49
N THR A 309 -6.13 30.50 1.55
CA THR A 309 -7.25 29.84 0.85
C THR A 309 -7.26 28.33 1.01
N ASP A 310 -6.20 27.76 1.57
CA ASP A 310 -5.99 26.32 1.73
C ASP A 310 -5.88 25.51 0.42
N ASP A 311 -5.73 26.21 -0.71
CA ASP A 311 -5.59 25.58 -2.03
C ASP A 311 -4.21 24.93 -2.20
N GLU A 312 -4.15 23.77 -2.86
CA GLU A 312 -2.89 23.19 -3.34
C GLU A 312 -2.34 23.98 -4.52
N VAL A 313 -1.11 24.45 -4.40
CA VAL A 313 -0.49 25.39 -5.34
C VAL A 313 0.72 24.77 -6.03
N LEU A 314 0.75 24.84 -7.35
CA LEU A 314 1.89 24.39 -8.17
C LEU A 314 2.91 25.51 -8.40
N GLY A 315 2.46 26.75 -8.43
CA GLY A 315 3.31 27.92 -8.63
C GLY A 315 2.56 29.20 -8.28
N TRP A 316 3.30 30.28 -8.04
CA TRP A 316 2.73 31.58 -7.72
C TRP A 316 3.65 32.71 -8.18
N LYS A 317 3.12 33.91 -8.38
CA LYS A 317 3.84 35.15 -8.66
C LYS A 317 3.12 36.34 -8.05
N GLN A 318 3.86 37.35 -7.61
CA GLN A 318 3.31 38.67 -7.43
C GLN A 318 3.14 39.33 -8.80
N VAL A 319 2.02 40.02 -9.00
CA VAL A 319 1.69 40.67 -10.27
C VAL A 319 1.37 42.15 -10.06
N ARG A 320 1.78 42.96 -11.04
CA ARG A 320 1.29 44.32 -11.23
C ARG A 320 0.32 44.31 -12.40
N ILE A 321 -0.96 44.40 -12.07
CA ILE A 321 -2.06 44.50 -13.03
C ILE A 321 -2.07 45.93 -13.57
N LEU A 322 -1.91 46.06 -14.88
CA LEU A 322 -2.00 47.35 -15.55
C LEU A 322 -3.41 47.55 -16.12
N PRO A 323 -3.92 48.80 -16.15
CA PRO A 323 -5.19 49.08 -16.81
C PRO A 323 -5.09 48.70 -18.30
N PRO A 324 -6.18 48.20 -18.92
CA PRO A 324 -6.20 47.94 -20.36
C PRO A 324 -5.92 49.25 -21.10
N GLY A 325 -4.88 49.23 -21.94
CA GLY A 325 -4.48 50.35 -22.80
C GLY A 325 -5.39 50.55 -24.00
#